data_AF-A0A7W5YU26-F1
#
_entry.id   AF-A0A7W5YU26-F1
#
_cell.length_a   1.000
_cell.length_b   1.000
_cell.length_c   1.000
_cell.angle_alpha   90.00
_cell.angle_beta   90.00
_cell.angle_gamma   90.00
#
_symmetry.space_group_name_H-M   'P 1'
#
loop_
_entity.id
_entity.type
_entity.pdbx_description
1 polymer ?
#
loop_
_entity_poly.entity_id
_entity_poly.type
_entity_poly.pdbx_seq_one_letter_code
_entity_poly.pdbx_strand_id
1 'polypeptide(L)'
;MNRAVTALLSCLGLMGALVVAPAAVGNARVSCARTTLVSVAHQDDDLLFVNPDLSRDYDRGACLRVVYLTAGDAGQTGDYVRSRENGVRAAYAVMAGASNTWKRSDLRAGGRRLRAYSLVKPPKGRGDIQLIFMGLPDGFPKGGGTPAYGGESLLKLFRGGHGRMTTVDGSARYDERALIAALRGLIERFRPDVIRTLDHHSTRLGYSTTQSVDHSDHAVTARYTLLAARHAMAATPGLRPELAFYRTYGISSLPANLTLDEHTRKRTIFEAYVVQVTCGPGGCATAPPRMGASESAWVARQYRRQDPAPVEDTIVSWAGSTSAPNDDSATARCLAVREGPSARDVVRTYACDGTRAQSWYTRGATLRSAMDGRCLTAAGRVPRVAACDGSRRQRWSLTNAGQVSTARGCLRQDDLLRRRARLRVAACDRREPGQRWFHAVGRARPPAP
;
A
#
# COMPACT_ATOMS: atom_id res chain seq x y z
N MET A 1 56.62 -37.76 -75.84
CA MET A 1 55.25 -37.81 -76.40
C MET A 1 54.29 -38.29 -75.31
N ASN A 2 53.05 -37.82 -75.36
CA ASN A 2 51.81 -38.28 -74.69
C ASN A 2 51.80 -39.56 -73.81
N ARG A 3 51.10 -39.43 -72.65
CA ARG A 3 50.14 -40.39 -72.04
C ARG A 3 50.73 -41.70 -71.42
N ALA A 4 50.17 -42.31 -70.37
CA ALA A 4 49.09 -41.94 -69.42
C ALA A 4 49.05 -42.91 -68.20
N VAL A 5 48.46 -42.46 -67.07
CA VAL A 5 47.60 -43.22 -66.09
C VAL A 5 48.17 -44.57 -65.55
N THR A 6 48.39 -44.78 -64.25
CA THR A 6 47.45 -44.84 -63.09
C THR A 6 48.32 -44.73 -61.80
N ALA A 7 47.89 -44.61 -60.53
CA ALA A 7 46.58 -44.67 -59.86
C ALA A 7 46.56 -43.76 -58.60
N LEU A 8 45.54 -43.90 -57.73
CA LEU A 8 45.44 -43.23 -56.42
C LEU A 8 45.56 -44.24 -55.26
N LEU A 9 46.15 -43.80 -54.14
CA LEU A 9 45.76 -44.27 -52.80
C LEU A 9 45.25 -43.06 -51.98
N SER A 10 44.14 -43.26 -51.29
CA SER A 10 43.48 -42.22 -50.48
C SER A 10 43.84 -42.33 -49.01
N CYS A 11 44.36 -41.25 -48.41
CA CYS A 11 44.44 -41.09 -46.96
C CYS A 11 43.54 -39.93 -46.52
N LEU A 12 42.50 -40.23 -45.74
CA LEU A 12 41.69 -39.20 -45.07
C LEU A 12 42.42 -38.69 -43.82
N GLY A 13 42.82 -37.43 -43.83
CA GLY A 13 43.28 -36.71 -42.64
C GLY A 13 42.13 -35.98 -41.95
N LEU A 14 41.87 -36.29 -40.67
CA LEU A 14 40.84 -35.61 -39.87
C LEU A 14 41.39 -34.27 -39.33
N MET A 15 40.95 -33.14 -39.90
CA MET A 15 41.19 -31.82 -39.29
C MET A 15 40.11 -31.52 -38.25
N GLY A 16 40.47 -31.60 -36.96
CA GLY A 16 39.61 -31.13 -35.87
C GLY A 16 39.71 -29.61 -35.69
N ALA A 17 38.63 -28.88 -35.96
CA ALA A 17 38.58 -27.44 -35.73
C ALA A 17 38.41 -27.12 -34.23
N LEU A 18 39.38 -26.40 -33.64
CA LEU A 18 39.21 -25.84 -32.30
C LEU A 18 38.19 -24.69 -32.32
N VAL A 19 36.99 -24.96 -31.82
CA VAL A 19 35.99 -23.90 -31.56
C VAL A 19 36.32 -23.24 -30.23
N VAL A 20 36.99 -22.09 -30.27
CA VAL A 20 37.17 -21.23 -29.09
C VAL A 20 35.84 -20.57 -28.76
N ALA A 21 35.12 -21.10 -27.77
CA ALA A 21 33.92 -20.48 -27.25
C ALA A 21 34.26 -19.14 -26.56
N PRO A 22 33.53 -18.04 -26.83
CA PRO A 22 33.76 -16.78 -26.14
C PRO A 22 33.43 -16.94 -24.65
N ALA A 23 34.36 -16.57 -23.78
CA ALA A 23 34.12 -16.55 -22.34
C ALA A 23 32.94 -15.63 -22.02
N ALA A 24 31.88 -16.20 -21.42
CA ALA A 24 30.72 -15.43 -21.01
C ALA A 24 31.14 -14.42 -19.92
N VAL A 25 31.23 -13.14 -20.28
CA VAL A 25 31.40 -12.06 -19.31
C VAL A 25 30.17 -12.05 -18.43
N GLY A 26 30.30 -12.64 -17.25
CA GLY A 26 29.23 -12.68 -16.25
C GLY A 26 28.89 -11.26 -15.83
N ASN A 27 27.79 -10.72 -16.37
CA ASN A 27 27.13 -9.57 -15.78
C ASN A 27 26.85 -9.94 -14.32
N ALA A 28 27.59 -9.33 -13.40
CA ALA A 28 27.29 -9.34 -11.97
C ALA A 28 25.91 -8.68 -11.79
N ARG A 29 24.85 -9.47 -11.92
CA ARG A 29 23.50 -9.07 -11.57
C ARG A 29 23.57 -8.63 -10.12
N VAL A 30 23.17 -7.39 -9.85
CA VAL A 30 23.00 -6.90 -8.48
C VAL A 30 21.98 -7.82 -7.82
N SER A 31 22.48 -8.74 -7.00
CA SER A 31 21.65 -9.71 -6.28
C SER A 31 21.03 -9.00 -5.09
N CYS A 32 19.82 -8.48 -5.29
CA CYS A 32 18.97 -7.96 -4.23
C CYS A 32 18.92 -8.98 -3.07
N ALA A 33 19.36 -8.62 -1.87
CA ALA A 33 19.23 -9.52 -0.71
C ALA A 33 17.75 -9.74 -0.34
N ARG A 34 16.95 -8.68 -0.50
CA ARG A 34 15.49 -8.61 -0.43
C ARG A 34 14.98 -7.56 -1.42
N THR A 35 13.68 -7.51 -1.66
CA THR A 35 13.03 -6.42 -2.41
C THR A 35 11.97 -5.75 -1.55
N THR A 36 12.16 -4.46 -1.25
CA THR A 36 11.12 -3.60 -0.67
C THR A 36 10.43 -2.83 -1.78
N LEU A 37 9.10 -2.93 -1.84
CA LEU A 37 8.26 -2.02 -2.62
C LEU A 37 7.65 -1.01 -1.66
N VAL A 38 7.76 0.28 -1.96
CA VAL A 38 7.03 1.34 -1.26
C VAL A 38 6.09 2.02 -2.24
N SER A 39 4.85 2.29 -1.82
CA SER A 39 3.87 2.99 -2.65
C SER A 39 3.21 4.10 -1.83
N VAL A 40 3.33 5.32 -2.33
CA VAL A 40 2.88 6.56 -1.67
C VAL A 40 2.23 7.50 -2.69
N ALA A 41 1.56 8.56 -2.23
CA ALA A 41 0.82 9.44 -3.11
C ALA A 41 1.76 10.42 -3.82
N HIS A 42 2.60 11.10 -3.06
CA HIS A 42 3.45 12.22 -3.49
C HIS A 42 4.94 11.93 -3.27
N GLN A 43 5.78 12.76 -3.87
CA GLN A 43 7.23 12.58 -3.97
C GLN A 43 7.97 12.78 -2.63
N ASP A 44 7.37 13.47 -1.65
CA ASP A 44 7.92 13.68 -0.31
C ASP A 44 7.47 12.63 0.71
N ASP A 45 6.32 11.97 0.51
CA ASP A 45 5.69 11.06 1.48
C ASP A 45 6.62 9.97 2.03
N ASP A 46 7.41 9.32 1.17
CA ASP A 46 8.29 8.21 1.59
C ASP A 46 9.54 8.72 2.32
N LEU A 47 9.99 9.93 2.00
CA LEU A 47 11.07 10.63 2.69
C LEU A 47 10.60 11.11 4.07
N LEU A 48 9.38 11.62 4.18
CA LEU A 48 8.81 12.18 5.41
C LEU A 48 8.24 11.15 6.37
N PHE A 49 7.60 10.08 5.88
CA PHE A 49 6.84 9.15 6.73
C PHE A 49 7.41 7.72 6.75
N VAL A 50 8.04 7.26 5.67
CA VAL A 50 8.52 5.88 5.51
C VAL A 50 10.04 5.72 5.78
N ASN A 51 10.83 6.80 5.70
CA ASN A 51 12.18 6.82 6.27
C ASN A 51 12.16 7.06 7.80
N PRO A 52 13.09 6.47 8.58
CA PRO A 52 14.34 5.79 8.15
C PRO A 52 14.23 4.30 7.76
N ASP A 53 13.06 3.66 7.83
CA ASP A 53 12.91 2.23 7.45
C ASP A 53 13.39 1.89 6.02
N LEU A 54 13.23 2.79 5.04
CA LEU A 54 13.75 2.59 3.67
C LEU A 54 15.28 2.66 3.59
N SER A 55 15.90 3.61 4.30
CA SER A 55 17.35 3.68 4.45
C SER A 55 17.90 2.38 5.06
N ARG A 56 17.23 1.85 6.10
CA ARG A 56 17.59 0.57 6.73
C ARG A 56 17.45 -0.65 5.82
N ASP A 57 16.40 -0.70 5.01
CA ASP A 57 16.21 -1.78 4.03
C ASP A 57 17.36 -1.77 3.00
N TYR A 58 17.66 -0.59 2.44
CA TYR A 58 18.74 -0.41 1.49
C TYR A 58 20.11 -0.74 2.08
N ASP A 59 20.38 -0.34 3.33
CA ASP A 59 21.64 -0.64 4.00
C ASP A 59 21.84 -2.13 4.28
N ARG A 60 20.75 -2.92 4.32
CA ARG A 60 20.76 -4.38 4.37
C ARG A 60 20.77 -5.04 2.99
N GLY A 61 21.10 -4.29 1.94
CA GLY A 61 21.21 -4.80 0.56
C GLY A 61 19.87 -5.03 -0.13
N ALA A 62 18.76 -4.48 0.38
CA ALA A 62 17.48 -4.57 -0.31
C ALA A 62 17.45 -3.70 -1.57
N CYS A 63 16.84 -4.24 -2.62
CA CYS A 63 16.43 -3.46 -3.78
C CYS A 63 15.16 -2.66 -3.46
N LEU A 64 15.14 -1.38 -3.80
CA LEU A 64 14.01 -0.50 -3.54
C LEU A 64 13.20 -0.24 -4.83
N ARG A 65 11.88 -0.40 -4.74
CA ARG A 65 10.92 -0.10 -5.81
C ARG A 65 9.92 0.93 -5.28
N VAL A 66 10.09 2.18 -5.67
CA VAL A 66 9.39 3.33 -5.09
C VAL A 66 8.33 3.81 -6.07
N VAL A 67 7.07 3.79 -5.67
CA VAL A 67 5.91 4.02 -6.55
C VAL A 67 5.14 5.26 -6.08
N TYR A 68 5.10 6.27 -6.94
CA TYR A 68 4.33 7.50 -6.75
C TYR A 68 3.05 7.45 -7.57
N LEU A 69 1.88 7.48 -6.92
CA LEU A 69 0.60 7.43 -7.62
C LEU A 69 0.27 8.76 -8.32
N THR A 70 0.53 9.88 -7.65
CA THR A 70 0.26 11.21 -8.20
C THR A 70 1.54 11.88 -8.72
N ALA A 71 1.36 12.98 -9.44
CA ALA A 71 2.43 13.89 -9.85
C ALA A 71 2.88 14.84 -8.73
N GLY A 72 2.18 14.86 -7.58
CA GLY A 72 2.38 15.83 -6.51
C GLY A 72 2.23 17.27 -7.00
N ASP A 73 1.41 17.50 -8.03
CA ASP A 73 1.39 18.74 -8.78
C ASP A 73 0.81 19.94 -8.01
N ALA A 74 -0.02 19.69 -6.98
CA ALA A 74 -0.74 20.72 -6.23
C ALA A 74 -1.48 21.74 -7.12
N GLY A 75 -1.92 21.34 -8.32
CA GLY A 75 -2.60 22.19 -9.32
C GLY A 75 -1.66 22.98 -10.23
N GLN A 76 -0.35 22.86 -10.05
CA GLN A 76 0.67 23.39 -10.96
C GLN A 76 0.91 22.43 -12.13
N THR A 77 1.72 22.84 -13.11
CA THR A 77 1.99 22.02 -14.31
C THR A 77 3.48 22.04 -14.67
N GLY A 78 3.88 21.27 -15.69
CA GLY A 78 5.17 21.41 -16.35
C GLY A 78 6.38 21.24 -15.43
N ASP A 79 7.10 22.34 -15.17
CA ASP A 79 8.37 22.35 -14.44
C ASP A 79 8.23 21.99 -12.96
N TYR A 80 7.13 22.32 -12.29
CA TYR A 80 6.94 21.95 -10.88
C TYR A 80 6.88 20.42 -10.69
N VAL A 81 6.13 19.72 -11.55
CA VAL A 81 6.10 18.25 -11.54
C VAL A 81 7.49 17.68 -11.80
N ARG A 82 8.22 18.24 -12.79
CA ARG A 82 9.61 17.82 -13.06
C ARG A 82 10.55 18.08 -11.88
N SER A 83 10.40 19.18 -11.16
CA SER A 83 11.27 19.51 -10.03
C SER A 83 11.04 18.55 -8.86
N ARG A 84 9.80 18.15 -8.57
CA ARG A 84 9.49 17.10 -7.58
C ARG A 84 10.12 15.75 -7.92
N GLU A 85 10.08 15.34 -9.19
CA GLU A 85 10.73 14.11 -9.68
C GLU A 85 12.26 14.19 -9.71
N ASN A 86 12.83 15.38 -9.90
CA ASN A 86 14.26 15.62 -9.70
C ASN A 86 14.61 15.55 -8.20
N GLY A 87 13.76 16.10 -7.33
CA GLY A 87 13.90 16.11 -5.88
C GLY A 87 14.11 14.71 -5.30
N VAL A 88 13.22 13.77 -5.64
CA VAL A 88 13.37 12.39 -5.16
C VAL A 88 14.60 11.70 -5.73
N ARG A 89 15.00 12.03 -6.96
CA ARG A 89 16.25 11.51 -7.55
C ARG A 89 17.49 12.00 -6.80
N ALA A 90 17.51 13.27 -6.36
CA ALA A 90 18.57 13.80 -5.52
C ALA A 90 18.56 13.15 -4.12
N ALA A 91 17.41 13.11 -3.44
CA ALA A 91 17.27 12.51 -2.12
C ALA A 91 17.66 11.03 -2.09
N TYR A 92 17.22 10.23 -3.07
CA TYR A 92 17.59 8.82 -3.16
C TYR A 92 19.06 8.60 -3.53
N ALA A 93 19.69 9.49 -4.30
CA ALA A 93 21.13 9.44 -4.54
C ALA A 93 21.94 9.73 -3.26
N VAL A 94 21.50 10.72 -2.47
CA VAL A 94 22.08 11.03 -1.14
C VAL A 94 21.88 9.86 -0.17
N MET A 95 20.66 9.30 -0.06
CA MET A 95 20.38 8.11 0.75
C MET A 95 21.25 6.92 0.35
N ALA A 96 21.51 6.79 -0.95
CA ALA A 96 22.30 5.71 -1.54
C ALA A 96 23.81 5.85 -1.36
N GLY A 97 24.32 7.03 -0.99
CA GLY A 97 25.75 7.34 -1.03
C GLY A 97 26.32 7.33 -2.45
N ALA A 98 25.54 7.78 -3.45
CA ALA A 98 25.87 7.70 -4.87
C ALA A 98 25.73 9.05 -5.58
N SER A 99 26.34 9.17 -6.76
CA SER A 99 26.11 10.31 -7.66
C SER A 99 24.63 10.40 -8.07
N ASN A 100 24.10 11.63 -8.18
CA ASN A 100 22.73 11.87 -8.67
C ASN A 100 22.64 11.63 -10.19
N THR A 101 22.76 10.38 -10.62
CA THR A 101 22.79 9.97 -12.03
C THR A 101 21.81 8.82 -12.22
N TRP A 102 20.83 9.02 -13.10
CA TRP A 102 19.68 8.15 -13.23
C TRP A 102 19.42 7.77 -14.68
N LYS A 103 19.29 6.47 -14.96
CA LYS A 103 18.91 5.96 -16.28
C LYS A 103 17.40 5.82 -16.36
N ARG A 104 16.78 6.41 -17.38
CA ARG A 104 15.36 6.17 -17.67
C ARG A 104 15.14 4.68 -17.98
N SER A 105 14.20 4.07 -17.28
CA SER A 105 13.97 2.63 -17.22
C SER A 105 12.47 2.30 -17.23
N ASP A 106 11.71 3.01 -18.07
CA ASP A 106 10.26 2.85 -18.23
C ASP A 106 9.85 1.38 -18.37
N LEU A 107 8.75 1.01 -17.72
CA LEU A 107 8.31 -0.38 -17.58
C LEU A 107 6.82 -0.54 -17.87
N ARG A 108 6.35 -1.78 -17.94
CA ARG A 108 4.92 -2.11 -18.09
C ARG A 108 4.41 -2.92 -16.90
N ALA A 109 3.21 -2.58 -16.44
CA ALA A 109 2.46 -3.26 -15.40
C ALA A 109 0.95 -3.03 -15.61
N GLY A 110 0.12 -4.06 -15.43
CA GLY A 110 -1.35 -3.95 -15.58
C GLY A 110 -1.84 -3.40 -16.93
N GLY A 111 -1.12 -3.67 -18.02
CA GLY A 111 -1.40 -3.13 -19.35
C GLY A 111 -0.98 -1.65 -19.56
N ARG A 112 -0.46 -0.97 -18.54
CA ARG A 112 -0.02 0.42 -18.60
C ARG A 112 1.50 0.54 -18.73
N ARG A 113 1.97 1.59 -19.39
CA ARG A 113 3.37 2.01 -19.45
C ARG A 113 3.59 3.02 -18.34
N LEU A 114 4.58 2.77 -17.49
CA LEU A 114 4.92 3.62 -16.35
C LEU A 114 6.31 4.21 -16.56
N ARG A 115 6.45 5.51 -16.31
CA ARG A 115 7.75 6.19 -16.39
C ARG A 115 8.55 5.84 -15.16
N ALA A 116 9.80 5.45 -15.34
CA ALA A 116 10.64 5.01 -14.24
C ALA A 116 12.10 5.37 -14.47
N TYR A 117 12.86 5.46 -13.38
CA TYR A 117 14.28 5.77 -13.39
C TYR A 117 15.01 4.85 -12.41
N SER A 118 16.14 4.28 -12.84
CA SER A 118 17.00 3.45 -12.02
C SER A 118 18.31 4.18 -11.71
N LEU A 119 18.77 4.10 -10.47
CA LEU A 119 20.02 4.73 -10.03
C LEU A 119 21.21 4.08 -10.75
N VAL A 120 22.13 4.89 -11.28
CA VAL A 120 23.31 4.40 -12.01
C VAL A 120 24.44 4.17 -11.01
N LYS A 121 25.07 2.98 -11.08
CA LYS A 121 26.21 2.59 -10.23
C LYS A 121 25.94 2.78 -8.71
N PRO A 122 24.94 2.10 -8.12
CA PRO A 122 24.82 2.02 -6.66
C PRO A 122 26.13 1.44 -6.06
N PRO A 123 26.49 1.77 -4.80
CA PRO A 123 27.70 1.25 -4.18
C PRO A 123 27.73 -0.28 -4.11
N LYS A 124 28.93 -0.86 -4.11
CA LYS A 124 29.10 -2.33 -3.99
C LYS A 124 28.42 -2.83 -2.72
N GLY A 125 27.70 -3.96 -2.83
CA GLY A 125 26.94 -4.55 -1.71
C GLY A 125 25.60 -3.85 -1.40
N ARG A 126 25.16 -2.88 -2.21
CA ARG A 126 23.81 -2.30 -2.16
C ARG A 126 22.93 -2.83 -3.29
N GLY A 127 21.62 -2.82 -3.06
CA GLY A 127 20.62 -3.20 -4.06
C GLY A 127 20.32 -2.09 -5.07
N ASP A 128 19.66 -2.44 -6.18
CA ASP A 128 19.17 -1.45 -7.14
C ASP A 128 18.04 -0.59 -6.55
N ILE A 129 18.07 0.72 -6.82
CA ILE A 129 16.96 1.64 -6.56
C ILE A 129 16.25 1.98 -7.86
N GLN A 130 14.93 1.88 -7.88
CA GLN A 130 14.10 2.32 -9.00
C GLN A 130 12.90 3.14 -8.52
N LEU A 131 12.77 4.36 -9.04
CA LEU A 131 11.65 5.27 -8.81
C LEU A 131 10.66 5.16 -9.98
N ILE A 132 9.36 5.07 -9.69
CA ILE A 132 8.30 4.73 -10.63
C ILE A 132 7.15 5.74 -10.46
N PHE A 133 6.78 6.41 -11.54
CA PHE A 133 5.85 7.52 -11.55
C PHE A 133 4.59 7.14 -12.35
N MET A 134 3.43 7.13 -11.69
CA MET A 134 2.14 6.93 -12.35
C MET A 134 1.55 8.23 -12.89
N GLY A 135 1.83 9.36 -12.24
CA GLY A 135 1.54 10.71 -12.76
C GLY A 135 0.05 11.10 -12.77
N LEU A 136 -0.77 10.57 -11.88
CA LEU A 136 -2.16 11.03 -11.69
C LEU A 136 -2.19 12.44 -11.07
N PRO A 137 -3.23 13.25 -11.27
CA PRO A 137 -3.35 14.55 -10.64
C PRO A 137 -3.56 14.45 -9.12
N ASP A 138 -3.00 15.44 -8.41
CA ASP A 138 -3.17 15.69 -6.98
C ASP A 138 -4.64 15.98 -6.64
N GLY A 139 -5.15 15.31 -5.61
CA GLY A 139 -6.53 15.41 -5.15
C GLY A 139 -6.81 16.57 -4.20
N PHE A 140 -5.78 17.32 -3.78
CA PHE A 140 -5.79 18.21 -2.62
C PHE A 140 -6.19 17.52 -1.29
N PRO A 141 -5.95 18.15 -0.13
CA PRO A 141 -6.07 17.45 1.16
C PRO A 141 -7.46 16.86 1.44
N LYS A 142 -8.53 17.45 0.89
CA LYS A 142 -9.92 16.96 1.02
C LYS A 142 -10.42 16.13 -0.17
N GLY A 143 -9.62 15.90 -1.20
CA GLY A 143 -9.97 15.09 -2.38
C GLY A 143 -10.87 15.80 -3.40
N GLY A 144 -10.84 17.14 -3.41
CA GLY A 144 -11.57 17.97 -4.36
C GLY A 144 -11.00 17.90 -5.79
N GLY A 145 -9.73 17.55 -5.94
CA GLY A 145 -8.96 17.74 -7.17
C GLY A 145 -8.69 19.21 -7.46
N THR A 146 -7.88 19.48 -8.49
CA THR A 146 -7.46 20.83 -8.87
C THR A 146 -8.21 21.29 -10.14
N PRO A 147 -8.46 22.61 -10.34
CA PRO A 147 -9.10 23.10 -11.56
C PRO A 147 -8.32 22.75 -12.84
N ALA A 148 -6.99 22.78 -12.77
CA ALA A 148 -6.09 22.44 -13.88
C ALA A 148 -6.32 21.03 -14.46
N TYR A 149 -6.77 20.10 -13.62
CA TYR A 149 -7.04 18.71 -13.99
C TYR A 149 -8.52 18.33 -13.81
N GLY A 150 -9.43 19.29 -14.03
CA GLY A 150 -10.88 19.05 -14.05
C GLY A 150 -11.47 18.56 -12.72
N GLY A 151 -10.76 18.77 -11.61
CA GLY A 151 -11.12 18.24 -10.31
C GLY A 151 -11.04 16.71 -10.22
N GLU A 152 -10.26 16.02 -11.05
CA GLU A 152 -9.97 14.60 -10.87
C GLU A 152 -9.18 14.37 -9.55
N SER A 153 -9.46 13.27 -8.84
CA SER A 153 -8.75 12.90 -7.59
C SER A 153 -8.89 11.41 -7.28
N LEU A 154 -7.91 10.82 -6.57
CA LEU A 154 -7.99 9.42 -6.16
C LEU A 154 -9.21 9.17 -5.28
N LEU A 155 -9.57 10.14 -4.43
CA LEU A 155 -10.77 10.07 -3.60
C LEU A 155 -12.06 9.99 -4.42
N LYS A 156 -12.22 10.79 -5.48
CA LYS A 156 -13.40 10.73 -6.35
C LYS A 156 -13.45 9.42 -7.11
N LEU A 157 -12.32 8.89 -7.57
CA LEU A 157 -12.22 7.57 -8.18
C LEU A 157 -12.66 6.47 -7.20
N PHE A 158 -12.07 6.42 -6.00
CA PHE A 158 -12.40 5.45 -4.94
C PHE A 158 -13.85 5.55 -4.47
N ARG A 159 -14.44 6.75 -4.48
CA ARG A 159 -15.84 6.97 -4.09
C ARG A 159 -16.83 6.68 -5.22
N GLY A 160 -16.39 6.30 -6.42
CA GLY A 160 -17.24 6.16 -7.60
C GLY A 160 -17.89 7.48 -8.02
N GLY A 161 -17.28 8.62 -7.66
CA GLY A 161 -17.69 9.95 -8.05
C GLY A 161 -17.16 10.36 -9.43
N HIS A 162 -15.99 9.85 -9.83
CA HIS A 162 -15.48 9.90 -11.19
C HIS A 162 -15.16 8.48 -11.67
N GLY A 163 -15.51 8.16 -12.92
CA GLY A 163 -15.28 6.83 -13.49
C GLY A 163 -13.84 6.58 -13.95
N ARG A 164 -13.03 7.64 -14.10
CA ARG A 164 -11.63 7.59 -14.52
C ARG A 164 -10.84 8.78 -13.98
N MET A 165 -9.53 8.67 -14.08
CA MET A 165 -8.57 9.77 -14.01
C MET A 165 -7.63 9.71 -15.22
N THR A 166 -7.07 10.84 -15.63
CA THR A 166 -6.09 11.01 -16.71
C THR A 166 -4.78 11.46 -16.09
N THR A 167 -3.63 11.01 -16.60
CA THR A 167 -2.34 11.49 -16.09
C THR A 167 -2.11 12.96 -16.45
N VAL A 168 -1.31 13.67 -15.66
CA VAL A 168 -1.03 15.11 -15.84
C VAL A 168 -0.37 15.45 -17.18
N ASP A 169 0.24 14.45 -17.84
CA ASP A 169 0.85 14.53 -19.17
C ASP A 169 -0.06 13.98 -20.30
N GLY A 170 -1.31 13.60 -19.98
CA GLY A 170 -2.28 13.02 -20.91
C GLY A 170 -1.97 11.60 -21.39
N SER A 171 -0.82 11.03 -21.04
CA SER A 171 -0.29 9.78 -21.64
C SER A 171 -1.05 8.51 -21.25
N ALA A 172 -1.80 8.51 -20.14
CA ALA A 172 -2.58 7.36 -19.69
C ALA A 172 -3.89 7.77 -19.00
N ARG A 173 -4.83 6.82 -18.94
CA ARG A 173 -6.10 6.92 -18.21
C ARG A 173 -6.31 5.69 -17.34
N TYR A 174 -6.87 5.90 -16.15
CA TYR A 174 -7.09 4.88 -15.15
C TYR A 174 -8.52 4.96 -14.62
N ASP A 175 -9.32 3.90 -14.82
CA ASP A 175 -10.43 3.62 -13.92
C ASP A 175 -9.90 2.89 -12.66
N GLU A 176 -10.76 2.65 -11.68
CA GLU A 176 -10.39 1.95 -10.44
C GLU A 176 -9.77 0.56 -10.74
N ARG A 177 -10.29 -0.16 -11.75
CA ARG A 177 -9.80 -1.49 -12.12
C ARG A 177 -8.40 -1.43 -12.72
N ALA A 178 -8.13 -0.49 -13.63
CA ALA A 178 -6.82 -0.31 -14.26
C ALA A 178 -5.76 0.16 -13.26
N LEU A 179 -6.14 1.00 -12.28
CA LEU A 179 -5.23 1.42 -11.21
C LEU A 179 -4.81 0.23 -10.33
N ILE A 180 -5.79 -0.56 -9.86
CA ILE A 180 -5.52 -1.79 -9.10
C ILE A 180 -4.69 -2.78 -9.93
N ALA A 181 -4.99 -2.93 -11.22
CA ALA A 181 -4.24 -3.83 -12.11
C ALA A 181 -2.78 -3.38 -12.33
N ALA A 182 -2.52 -2.07 -12.43
CA ALA A 182 -1.18 -1.53 -12.55
C ALA A 182 -0.36 -1.78 -11.28
N LEU A 183 -0.90 -1.45 -10.11
CA LEU A 183 -0.26 -1.70 -8.81
C LEU A 183 -0.03 -3.19 -8.56
N ARG A 184 -1.03 -4.03 -8.86
CA ARG A 184 -0.90 -5.49 -8.80
C ARG A 184 0.23 -5.98 -9.72
N GLY A 185 0.28 -5.49 -10.96
CA GLY A 185 1.31 -5.86 -11.92
C GLY A 185 2.73 -5.47 -11.49
N LEU A 186 2.89 -4.35 -10.75
CA LEU A 186 4.17 -3.99 -10.13
C LEU A 186 4.56 -5.00 -9.04
N ILE A 187 3.62 -5.33 -8.16
CA ILE A 187 3.83 -6.28 -7.05
C ILE A 187 4.14 -7.69 -7.60
N GLU A 188 3.43 -8.16 -8.62
CA GLU A 188 3.68 -9.46 -9.27
C GLU A 188 5.02 -9.49 -10.02
N ARG A 189 5.40 -8.38 -10.66
CA ARG A 189 6.68 -8.23 -11.39
C ARG A 189 7.90 -8.23 -10.47
N PHE A 190 7.81 -7.54 -9.32
CA PHE A 190 8.95 -7.38 -8.41
C PHE A 190 8.98 -8.40 -7.28
N ARG A 191 7.87 -9.11 -7.03
CA ARG A 191 7.71 -10.11 -5.96
C ARG A 191 8.32 -9.64 -4.62
N PRO A 192 7.93 -8.45 -4.10
CA PRO A 192 8.56 -7.88 -2.93
C PRO A 192 8.42 -8.77 -1.69
N ASP A 193 9.45 -8.75 -0.84
CA ASP A 193 9.42 -9.36 0.48
C ASP A 193 8.74 -8.45 1.52
N VAL A 194 8.73 -7.13 1.26
CA VAL A 194 8.09 -6.10 2.10
C VAL A 194 7.37 -5.11 1.20
N ILE A 195 6.12 -4.78 1.53
CA ILE A 195 5.36 -3.68 0.94
C ILE A 195 5.12 -2.62 2.02
N ARG A 196 5.59 -1.40 1.78
CA ARG A 196 5.42 -0.23 2.66
C ARG A 196 4.42 0.76 2.04
N THR A 197 3.49 1.31 2.81
CA THR A 197 2.57 2.37 2.36
C THR A 197 2.03 3.19 3.55
N LEU A 198 1.20 4.21 3.32
CA LEU A 198 0.71 5.13 4.35
C LEU A 198 -0.51 4.58 5.13
N ASP A 199 -1.20 5.43 5.89
CA ASP A 199 -2.35 5.04 6.71
C ASP A 199 -3.58 4.68 5.86
N HIS A 200 -3.95 3.39 5.84
CA HIS A 200 -5.13 2.90 5.12
C HIS A 200 -6.44 3.00 5.93
N HIS A 201 -6.42 3.47 7.18
CA HIS A 201 -7.61 3.63 8.02
C HIS A 201 -8.19 5.04 7.94
N SER A 202 -7.36 6.09 7.81
CA SER A 202 -7.78 7.50 7.72
C SER A 202 -9.07 7.71 6.92
N THR A 203 -10.14 8.21 7.56
CA THR A 203 -11.34 8.72 6.84
C THR A 203 -11.64 10.21 7.09
N ARG A 204 -10.91 10.88 7.98
CA ARG A 204 -10.94 12.35 8.08
C ARG A 204 -9.86 12.92 7.20
N LEU A 205 -10.29 13.59 6.13
CA LEU A 205 -9.41 14.06 5.08
C LEU A 205 -9.24 15.57 5.16
N GLY A 206 -8.00 16.02 5.08
CA GLY A 206 -7.60 17.41 5.23
C GLY A 206 -6.10 17.56 5.46
N TYR A 207 -5.69 18.77 5.82
CA TYR A 207 -4.31 19.06 6.22
C TYR A 207 -4.33 19.66 7.62
N SER A 208 -3.58 19.06 8.54
CA SER A 208 -3.31 19.60 9.87
C SER A 208 -2.12 18.86 10.48
N THR A 209 -1.26 19.59 11.19
CA THR A 209 -0.16 19.04 12.00
C THR A 209 -0.57 18.78 13.45
N THR A 210 -1.75 19.23 13.87
CA THR A 210 -2.24 19.15 15.27
C THR A 210 -3.52 18.31 15.39
N GLN A 211 -4.35 18.25 14.35
CA GLN A 211 -5.54 17.41 14.32
C GLN A 211 -5.27 16.06 13.68
N SER A 212 -6.02 15.04 14.10
CA SER A 212 -5.95 13.69 13.55
C SER A 212 -6.73 13.57 12.24
N VAL A 213 -6.17 14.19 11.19
CA VAL A 213 -6.63 14.18 9.79
C VAL A 213 -5.44 13.91 8.85
N ASP A 214 -5.72 13.48 7.62
CA ASP A 214 -4.69 13.06 6.66
C ASP A 214 -5.04 13.48 5.22
N HIS A 215 -4.06 13.54 4.32
CA HIS A 215 -4.31 13.85 2.92
C HIS A 215 -5.21 12.80 2.27
N SER A 216 -6.14 13.25 1.43
CA SER A 216 -7.05 12.34 0.72
C SER A 216 -6.33 11.27 -0.10
N ASP A 217 -5.26 11.66 -0.79
CA ASP A 217 -4.48 10.75 -1.64
C ASP A 217 -3.59 9.80 -0.83
N HIS A 218 -3.11 10.17 0.37
CA HIS A 218 -2.40 9.22 1.26
C HIS A 218 -3.33 8.06 1.63
N ALA A 219 -4.49 8.44 2.16
CA ALA A 219 -5.51 7.52 2.66
C ALA A 219 -6.04 6.58 1.57
N VAL A 220 -6.14 7.05 0.33
CA VAL A 220 -6.63 6.26 -0.81
C VAL A 220 -5.50 5.44 -1.46
N THR A 221 -4.28 5.97 -1.55
CA THR A 221 -3.10 5.23 -2.04
C THR A 221 -2.86 3.99 -1.20
N ALA A 222 -2.85 4.14 0.12
CA ALA A 222 -2.64 3.03 1.04
C ALA A 222 -3.70 1.91 0.87
N ARG A 223 -4.96 2.29 0.64
CA ARG A 223 -6.07 1.35 0.36
C ARG A 223 -5.90 0.62 -0.97
N TYR A 224 -5.53 1.33 -2.05
CA TYR A 224 -5.29 0.69 -3.34
C TYR A 224 -4.07 -0.23 -3.31
N THR A 225 -3.00 0.14 -2.61
CA THR A 225 -1.82 -0.70 -2.41
C THR A 225 -2.15 -1.96 -1.63
N LEU A 226 -2.90 -1.86 -0.53
CA LEU A 226 -3.38 -3.02 0.23
C LEU A 226 -4.25 -3.95 -0.64
N LEU A 227 -5.21 -3.40 -1.38
CA LEU A 227 -6.09 -4.18 -2.26
C LEU A 227 -5.29 -4.89 -3.37
N ALA A 228 -4.38 -4.17 -4.04
CA ALA A 228 -3.49 -4.72 -5.06
C ALA A 228 -2.56 -5.82 -4.50
N ALA A 229 -2.02 -5.64 -3.30
CA ALA A 229 -1.22 -6.65 -2.62
C ALA A 229 -2.03 -7.93 -2.33
N ARG A 230 -3.26 -7.81 -1.80
CA ARG A 230 -4.12 -8.99 -1.58
C ARG A 230 -4.50 -9.69 -2.88
N HIS A 231 -4.73 -8.93 -3.96
CA HIS A 231 -4.97 -9.49 -5.29
C HIS A 231 -3.75 -10.28 -5.80
N ALA A 232 -2.54 -9.72 -5.68
CA ALA A 232 -1.30 -10.37 -6.09
C ALA A 232 -0.99 -11.63 -5.26
N MET A 233 -1.12 -11.57 -3.93
CA MET A 233 -0.90 -12.71 -3.01
C MET A 233 -1.84 -13.89 -3.28
N ALA A 234 -3.06 -13.62 -3.73
CA ALA A 234 -4.05 -14.65 -4.08
C ALA A 234 -3.80 -15.25 -5.47
N ALA A 235 -3.29 -14.46 -6.42
CA ALA A 235 -3.00 -14.91 -7.79
C ALA A 235 -1.62 -15.55 -7.96
N THR A 236 -0.66 -15.22 -7.09
CA THR A 236 0.75 -15.60 -7.22
C THR A 236 1.20 -16.53 -6.08
N PRO A 237 1.42 -17.83 -6.34
CA PRO A 237 2.01 -18.74 -5.38
C PRO A 237 3.36 -18.26 -4.82
N GLY A 238 3.59 -18.54 -3.54
CA GLY A 238 4.79 -18.13 -2.80
C GLY A 238 4.92 -16.63 -2.51
N LEU A 239 4.09 -15.75 -3.07
CA LEU A 239 4.19 -14.31 -2.80
C LEU A 239 3.54 -13.95 -1.46
N ARG A 240 4.36 -13.66 -0.45
CA ARG A 240 3.93 -13.39 0.94
C ARG A 240 4.69 -12.20 1.56
N PRO A 241 4.55 -10.97 1.03
CA PRO A 241 5.20 -9.79 1.59
C PRO A 241 4.74 -9.50 3.03
N GLU A 242 5.65 -9.00 3.87
CA GLU A 242 5.28 -8.19 5.04
C GLU A 242 4.55 -6.93 4.54
N LEU A 243 3.44 -6.55 5.19
CA LEU A 243 2.75 -5.29 4.91
C LEU A 243 3.00 -4.33 6.07
N ALA A 244 3.62 -3.19 5.81
CA ALA A 244 3.90 -2.15 6.80
C ALA A 244 3.21 -0.83 6.42
N PHE A 245 2.51 -0.23 7.39
CA PHE A 245 1.74 1.00 7.25
C PHE A 245 2.35 2.10 8.11
N TYR A 246 2.26 3.37 7.67
CA TYR A 246 2.88 4.51 8.35
C TYR A 246 1.88 5.64 8.61
N ARG A 247 1.94 6.23 9.81
CA ARG A 247 1.19 7.44 10.17
C ARG A 247 1.86 8.67 9.53
N THR A 248 1.04 9.65 9.14
CA THR A 248 1.41 10.80 8.30
C THR A 248 1.34 12.11 9.09
N TYR A 249 0.62 13.15 8.63
CA TYR A 249 0.67 14.51 9.18
C TYR A 249 0.52 14.61 10.71
N GLY A 250 -0.39 13.82 11.27
CA GLY A 250 -0.66 13.76 12.71
C GLY A 250 0.47 13.17 13.57
N ILE A 251 1.62 12.77 13.01
CA ILE A 251 2.79 12.42 13.84
C ILE A 251 3.42 13.65 14.50
N SER A 252 3.22 14.86 13.96
CA SER A 252 3.81 16.09 14.54
C SER A 252 3.37 16.38 15.97
N SER A 253 2.19 15.89 16.40
CA SER A 253 1.71 16.01 17.78
C SER A 253 2.22 14.90 18.72
N LEU A 254 2.99 13.94 18.22
CA LEU A 254 3.63 12.89 19.03
C LEU A 254 5.03 13.32 19.48
N PRO A 255 5.66 12.64 20.45
CA PRO A 255 7.07 12.82 20.76
C PRO A 255 7.99 12.64 19.54
N ALA A 256 9.19 13.22 19.58
CA ALA A 256 10.26 12.79 18.68
C ALA A 256 10.70 11.38 19.09
N ASN A 257 10.92 10.49 18.12
CA ASN A 257 11.18 9.07 18.39
C ASN A 257 12.29 8.46 17.52
N LEU A 258 13.03 9.29 16.78
CA LEU A 258 14.24 8.90 16.08
C LEU A 258 15.47 9.21 16.96
N THR A 259 16.48 8.36 16.88
CA THR A 259 17.83 8.68 17.38
C THR A 259 18.42 9.87 16.63
N LEU A 260 19.47 10.48 17.20
CA LEU A 260 20.14 11.63 16.59
C LEU A 260 20.66 11.30 15.18
N ASP A 261 21.26 10.13 14.98
CA ASP A 261 21.79 9.70 13.68
C ASP A 261 20.69 9.45 12.65
N GLU A 262 19.59 8.79 13.05
CA GLU A 262 18.43 8.56 12.18
C GLU A 262 17.77 9.88 11.76
N HIS A 263 17.55 10.80 12.70
CA HIS A 263 17.01 12.12 12.43
C HIS A 263 17.95 12.90 11.50
N THR A 264 19.25 12.93 11.80
CA THR A 264 20.25 13.65 10.99
C THR A 264 20.29 13.12 9.57
N ARG A 265 20.38 11.79 9.38
CA ARG A 265 20.39 11.19 8.04
C ARG A 265 19.07 11.41 7.29
N LYS A 266 17.92 11.23 7.94
CA LYS A 266 16.60 11.48 7.35
C LYS A 266 16.45 12.94 6.93
N ARG A 267 16.90 13.87 7.77
CA ARG A 267 16.97 15.30 7.49
C ARG A 267 17.83 15.59 6.27
N THR A 268 19.07 15.12 6.21
CA THR A 268 19.97 15.34 5.05
C THR A 268 19.39 14.80 3.74
N ILE A 269 18.72 13.64 3.78
CA ILE A 269 18.03 13.06 2.62
C ILE A 269 16.89 13.98 2.16
N PHE A 270 16.07 14.49 3.09
CA PHE A 270 14.95 15.37 2.75
C PHE A 270 15.40 16.79 2.33
N GLU A 271 16.45 17.33 2.95
CA GLU A 271 17.04 18.61 2.54
C GLU A 271 17.54 18.56 1.09
N ALA A 272 18.09 17.42 0.63
CA ALA A 272 18.45 17.23 -0.77
C ALA A 272 17.24 17.23 -1.72
N TYR A 273 16.08 16.74 -1.28
CA TYR A 273 14.81 16.90 -2.02
C TYR A 273 14.41 18.38 -2.08
N VAL A 274 14.38 19.10 -0.95
CA VAL A 274 13.94 20.50 -0.89
C VAL A 274 14.85 21.41 -1.74
N VAL A 275 16.18 21.30 -1.61
CA VAL A 275 17.16 22.05 -2.43
C VAL A 275 16.87 21.85 -3.93
N GLN A 276 16.68 20.60 -4.35
CA GLN A 276 16.50 20.25 -5.75
C GLN A 276 15.12 20.65 -6.32
N VAL A 277 14.09 20.71 -5.48
CA VAL A 277 12.75 21.21 -5.83
C VAL A 277 12.72 22.73 -5.95
N THR A 278 13.33 23.45 -5.00
CA THR A 278 13.30 24.92 -4.94
C THR A 278 14.29 25.57 -5.90
N CYS A 279 15.51 25.02 -6.03
CA CYS A 279 16.61 25.67 -6.75
C CYS A 279 17.01 24.96 -8.06
N GLY A 280 16.50 23.75 -8.30
CA GLY A 280 16.85 22.98 -9.49
C GLY A 280 18.29 22.43 -9.48
N PRO A 281 18.76 21.88 -10.63
CA PRO A 281 20.01 21.13 -10.69
C PRO A 281 21.29 21.93 -10.44
N GLY A 282 21.24 23.27 -10.61
CA GLY A 282 22.38 24.16 -10.37
C GLY A 282 22.60 24.49 -8.88
N GLY A 283 21.70 24.06 -7.99
CA GLY A 283 21.69 24.50 -6.61
C GLY A 283 21.23 25.96 -6.46
N CYS A 284 21.27 26.45 -5.23
CA CYS A 284 20.77 27.79 -4.89
C CYS A 284 21.89 28.82 -5.00
N ALA A 285 21.63 29.95 -5.65
CA ALA A 285 22.65 30.97 -5.91
C ALA A 285 23.18 31.70 -4.65
N THR A 286 22.45 31.65 -3.53
CA THR A 286 22.79 32.39 -2.29
C THR A 286 22.87 31.48 -1.07
N ALA A 287 21.77 30.81 -0.71
CA ALA A 287 21.69 29.92 0.45
C ALA A 287 20.72 28.75 0.17
N PRO A 288 20.92 27.58 0.79
CA PRO A 288 19.98 26.47 0.67
C PRO A 288 18.62 26.84 1.31
N PRO A 289 17.49 26.41 0.72
CA PRO A 289 16.17 26.58 1.32
C PRO A 289 16.10 25.92 2.69
N ARG A 290 15.39 26.56 3.62
CA ARG A 290 15.06 25.97 4.91
C ARG A 290 13.80 25.12 4.76
N MET A 291 13.80 23.94 5.38
CA MET A 291 12.56 23.17 5.58
C MET A 291 11.52 24.01 6.33
N GLY A 292 10.25 23.81 6.01
CA GLY A 292 9.13 24.34 6.77
C GLY A 292 9.04 23.74 8.19
N ALA A 293 8.21 24.35 9.02
CA ALA A 293 8.00 23.90 10.41
C ALA A 293 7.39 22.48 10.47
N SER A 294 6.42 22.17 9.60
CA SER A 294 5.80 20.85 9.50
C SER A 294 6.81 19.76 9.13
N GLU A 295 7.62 20.02 8.10
CA GLU A 295 8.66 19.13 7.60
C GLU A 295 9.72 18.88 8.67
N SER A 296 10.19 19.95 9.33
CA SER A 296 11.12 19.88 10.46
C SER A 296 10.57 19.02 11.62
N ALA A 297 9.26 19.06 11.88
CA ALA A 297 8.63 18.20 12.87
C ALA A 297 8.51 16.73 12.40
N TRP A 298 8.23 16.49 11.11
CA TRP A 298 8.12 15.14 10.54
C TRP A 298 9.47 14.43 10.38
N VAL A 299 10.56 15.13 10.03
CA VAL A 299 11.89 14.49 9.89
C VAL A 299 12.47 14.01 11.22
N ALA A 300 12.02 14.52 12.35
CA ALA A 300 12.40 14.04 13.69
C ALA A 300 11.61 12.78 14.16
N ARG A 301 10.72 12.24 13.32
CA ARG A 301 9.72 11.23 13.72
C ARG A 301 9.52 10.13 12.69
N GLN A 302 9.13 8.94 13.13
CA GLN A 302 8.51 7.91 12.30
C GLN A 302 7.60 7.05 13.16
N TYR A 303 6.31 6.97 12.82
CA TYR A 303 5.38 6.07 13.49
C TYR A 303 4.79 5.09 12.49
N ARG A 304 5.11 3.79 12.64
CA ARG A 304 4.33 2.73 12.00
C ARG A 304 2.91 2.76 12.57
N ARG A 305 1.91 2.59 11.71
CA ARG A 305 0.53 2.38 12.09
C ARG A 305 0.38 0.96 12.63
N GLN A 306 -0.16 0.83 13.83
CA GLN A 306 -0.46 -0.46 14.44
C GLN A 306 -1.98 -0.67 14.47
N ASP A 307 -2.40 -1.89 14.12
CA ASP A 307 -3.77 -2.31 14.36
C ASP A 307 -3.88 -2.88 15.78
N PRO A 308 -4.82 -2.40 16.61
CA PRO A 308 -4.98 -2.90 17.97
C PRO A 308 -5.49 -4.34 17.94
N ALA A 309 -4.96 -5.20 18.81
CA ALA A 309 -5.43 -6.59 18.92
C ALA A 309 -6.94 -6.64 19.20
N PRO A 310 -7.70 -7.60 18.63
CA PRO A 310 -9.11 -7.75 18.94
C PRO A 310 -9.29 -8.10 20.42
N VAL A 311 -10.19 -7.39 21.10
CA VAL A 311 -10.58 -7.67 22.48
C VAL A 311 -11.32 -9.01 22.56
N GLU A 312 -11.22 -9.71 23.70
CA GLU A 312 -11.92 -10.98 23.94
C GLU A 312 -13.41 -10.91 23.56
N ASP A 313 -13.92 -12.00 22.97
CA ASP A 313 -15.29 -12.11 22.44
C ASP A 313 -15.72 -11.08 21.38
N THR A 314 -14.84 -10.20 20.90
CA THR A 314 -15.17 -9.27 19.81
C THR A 314 -14.88 -9.86 18.42
N ILE A 315 -15.62 -9.35 17.42
CA ILE A 315 -15.35 -9.56 15.99
C ILE A 315 -15.15 -8.19 15.35
N VAL A 316 -13.95 -7.93 14.84
CA VAL A 316 -13.45 -6.59 14.50
C VAL A 316 -13.10 -6.48 13.02
N SER A 317 -13.45 -5.35 12.42
CA SER A 317 -13.01 -4.93 11.07
C SER A 317 -12.15 -3.66 11.18
N TRP A 318 -11.05 -3.59 10.43
CA TRP A 318 -10.17 -2.41 10.30
C TRP A 318 -10.31 -1.67 8.96
N ALA A 319 -11.38 -1.92 8.20
CA ALA A 319 -11.66 -1.32 6.88
C ALA A 319 -12.02 0.19 6.96
N GLY A 320 -11.08 1.02 7.43
CA GLY A 320 -11.30 2.43 7.76
C GLY A 320 -11.61 2.68 9.23
N SER A 321 -11.30 3.89 9.72
CA SER A 321 -11.63 4.38 11.06
C SER A 321 -12.46 5.67 10.99
N THR A 322 -13.56 5.74 11.73
CA THR A 322 -14.36 6.98 11.88
C THR A 322 -14.11 7.71 13.21
N SER A 323 -13.24 7.19 14.06
CA SER A 323 -13.08 7.64 15.46
C SER A 323 -12.27 8.93 15.53
N ALA A 324 -12.55 9.79 16.50
CA ALA A 324 -11.74 10.99 16.81
C ALA A 324 -11.02 10.77 18.15
N PRO A 325 -9.68 10.87 18.21
CA PRO A 325 -8.73 10.93 17.08
C PRO A 325 -8.69 9.63 16.23
N ASN A 326 -8.09 9.70 15.04
CA ASN A 326 -7.67 8.54 14.26
C ASN A 326 -6.26 8.12 14.72
N ASP A 327 -6.14 7.69 15.96
CA ASP A 327 -4.94 7.06 16.50
C ASP A 327 -4.99 5.54 16.38
N ASP A 328 -3.97 4.86 16.90
CA ASP A 328 -3.86 3.40 16.88
C ASP A 328 -4.85 2.70 17.84
N SER A 329 -5.49 3.42 18.77
CA SER A 329 -6.44 2.85 19.75
C SER A 329 -7.86 2.69 19.17
N ALA A 330 -8.25 3.58 18.26
CA ALA A 330 -9.65 3.75 17.87
C ALA A 330 -9.97 3.31 16.43
N THR A 331 -9.09 2.52 15.80
CA THR A 331 -9.26 2.02 14.40
C THR A 331 -10.26 0.88 14.29
N ALA A 332 -10.40 0.12 15.38
CA ALA A 332 -11.22 -1.08 15.48
C ALA A 332 -12.71 -0.76 15.33
N ARG A 333 -13.39 -1.53 14.48
CA ARG A 333 -14.85 -1.58 14.46
C ARG A 333 -15.40 -2.93 14.82
N CYS A 334 -16.01 -2.98 15.99
CA CYS A 334 -16.65 -4.17 16.52
C CYS A 334 -18.01 -4.39 15.84
N LEU A 335 -18.27 -5.63 15.46
CA LEU A 335 -19.57 -6.14 15.05
C LEU A 335 -20.51 -6.04 16.26
N ALA A 336 -21.67 -5.41 16.11
CA ALA A 336 -22.60 -5.24 17.22
C ALA A 336 -24.07 -5.38 16.82
N VAL A 337 -24.86 -5.88 17.76
CA VAL A 337 -26.31 -5.70 17.80
C VAL A 337 -26.58 -4.37 18.49
N ARG A 338 -27.31 -3.43 17.88
CA ARG A 338 -27.63 -2.17 18.56
C ARG A 338 -29.12 -2.01 18.80
N GLU A 339 -29.48 -1.71 20.04
CA GLU A 339 -30.84 -1.30 20.37
C GLU A 339 -31.21 0.05 19.72
N GLY A 340 -32.52 0.22 19.55
CA GLY A 340 -33.17 1.37 18.95
C GLY A 340 -34.60 1.02 18.52
N PRO A 341 -35.50 2.00 18.36
CA PRO A 341 -36.96 1.77 18.29
C PRO A 341 -37.43 0.80 17.19
N SER A 342 -36.63 0.62 16.13
CA SER A 342 -36.92 -0.28 14.99
C SER A 342 -35.75 -1.21 14.63
N ALA A 343 -34.72 -1.30 15.50
CA ALA A 343 -33.39 -1.77 15.12
C ALA A 343 -32.86 -3.01 15.86
N ARG A 344 -33.58 -3.55 16.85
CA ARG A 344 -33.13 -4.66 17.73
C ARG A 344 -32.59 -5.90 17.01
N ASP A 345 -32.95 -6.11 15.76
CA ASP A 345 -32.48 -7.26 14.97
C ASP A 345 -31.31 -6.93 14.03
N VAL A 346 -30.95 -5.66 13.80
CA VAL A 346 -29.99 -5.29 12.76
C VAL A 346 -28.57 -5.26 13.30
N VAL A 347 -27.69 -6.04 12.69
CA VAL A 347 -26.26 -6.05 13.01
C VAL A 347 -25.53 -5.02 12.14
N ARG A 348 -24.63 -4.24 12.76
CA ARG A 348 -23.74 -3.26 12.08
C ARG A 348 -22.35 -3.32 12.71
N THR A 349 -21.45 -2.43 12.27
CA THR A 349 -20.17 -2.20 12.95
C THR A 349 -20.16 -0.81 13.59
N TYR A 350 -19.59 -0.70 14.78
CA TYR A 350 -19.46 0.54 15.57
C TYR A 350 -18.01 0.70 16.05
N ALA A 351 -17.64 1.87 16.56
CA ALA A 351 -16.38 1.98 17.30
C ALA A 351 -16.44 1.01 18.50
N CYS A 352 -15.34 0.34 18.81
CA CYS A 352 -15.34 -0.62 19.91
C CYS A 352 -15.53 0.10 21.26
N ASP A 353 -16.49 -0.37 22.07
CA ASP A 353 -16.88 0.23 23.36
C ASP A 353 -16.89 -0.79 24.52
N GLY A 354 -16.59 -2.07 24.25
CA GLY A 354 -16.53 -3.13 25.25
C GLY A 354 -17.90 -3.60 25.79
N THR A 355 -19.02 -3.09 25.27
CA THR A 355 -20.35 -3.50 25.74
C THR A 355 -20.71 -4.92 25.28
N ARG A 356 -21.60 -5.59 26.04
CA ARG A 356 -22.13 -6.93 25.67
C ARG A 356 -22.82 -6.99 24.30
N ALA A 357 -23.26 -5.83 23.80
CA ALA A 357 -23.80 -5.65 22.44
C ALA A 357 -22.77 -5.94 21.34
N GLN A 358 -21.47 -5.82 21.65
CA GLN A 358 -20.33 -6.06 20.77
C GLN A 358 -19.66 -7.44 20.98
N SER A 359 -20.05 -8.16 22.03
CA SER A 359 -19.49 -9.46 22.41
C SER A 359 -20.28 -10.60 21.77
N TRP A 360 -19.55 -11.59 21.26
CA TRP A 360 -20.08 -12.75 20.55
C TRP A 360 -19.40 -14.03 21.03
N TYR A 361 -20.15 -15.13 21.07
CA TYR A 361 -19.63 -16.45 21.44
C TYR A 361 -20.08 -17.53 20.45
N THR A 362 -19.30 -18.61 20.32
CA THR A 362 -19.69 -19.76 19.49
C THR A 362 -20.38 -20.86 20.29
N ARG A 363 -21.45 -21.43 19.73
CA ARG A 363 -22.10 -22.67 20.20
C ARG A 363 -22.40 -23.57 19.00
N GLY A 364 -21.63 -24.65 18.85
CA GLY A 364 -21.61 -25.43 17.62
C GLY A 364 -21.22 -24.55 16.42
N ALA A 365 -21.93 -24.68 15.31
CA ALA A 365 -21.75 -23.81 14.14
C ALA A 365 -22.48 -22.45 14.24
N THR A 366 -23.11 -22.12 15.38
CA THR A 366 -23.79 -20.82 15.57
C THR A 366 -22.90 -19.80 16.25
N LEU A 367 -22.92 -18.57 15.74
CA LEU A 367 -22.33 -17.40 16.37
C LEU A 367 -23.45 -16.60 17.04
N ARG A 368 -23.33 -16.32 18.33
CA ARG A 368 -24.40 -15.77 19.18
C ARG A 368 -23.99 -14.47 19.84
N SER A 369 -24.93 -13.54 19.94
CA SER A 369 -24.80 -12.29 20.67
C SER A 369 -24.78 -12.56 22.19
N ALA A 370 -23.82 -11.99 22.92
CA ALA A 370 -23.77 -12.09 24.38
C ALA A 370 -24.77 -11.16 25.10
N MET A 371 -25.40 -10.24 24.36
CA MET A 371 -26.44 -9.34 24.86
C MET A 371 -27.75 -10.07 25.15
N ASP A 372 -28.13 -11.03 24.29
CA ASP A 372 -29.48 -11.61 24.25
C ASP A 372 -29.50 -13.11 23.83
N GLY A 373 -28.34 -13.74 23.63
CA GLY A 373 -28.20 -15.15 23.23
C GLY A 373 -28.64 -15.47 21.80
N ARG A 374 -29.09 -14.48 21.02
CA ARG A 374 -29.65 -14.67 19.67
C ARG A 374 -28.57 -14.92 18.62
N CYS A 375 -28.90 -15.68 17.59
CA CYS A 375 -27.97 -16.15 16.58
C CYS A 375 -27.80 -15.13 15.44
N LEU A 376 -26.55 -14.84 15.06
CA LEU A 376 -26.23 -14.13 13.83
C LEU A 376 -26.84 -14.89 12.64
N THR A 377 -27.60 -14.18 11.83
CA THR A 377 -28.46 -14.73 10.78
C THR A 377 -28.25 -13.96 9.47
N ALA A 378 -27.91 -14.67 8.40
CA ALA A 378 -27.80 -14.13 7.05
C ALA A 378 -29.19 -13.87 6.44
N ALA A 379 -29.88 -12.85 6.95
CA ALA A 379 -31.22 -12.43 6.54
C ALA A 379 -31.18 -11.56 5.25
N GLY A 380 -30.86 -12.21 4.12
CA GLY A 380 -30.64 -11.51 2.85
C GLY A 380 -29.28 -10.81 2.84
N ARG A 381 -29.22 -9.57 2.32
CA ARG A 381 -27.96 -8.82 2.23
C ARG A 381 -27.53 -8.19 3.57
N VAL A 382 -28.44 -7.86 4.47
CA VAL A 382 -28.10 -7.21 5.76
C VAL A 382 -28.11 -8.28 6.86
N PRO A 383 -27.00 -8.51 7.59
CA PRO A 383 -26.98 -9.47 8.69
C PRO A 383 -27.88 -9.01 9.83
N ARG A 384 -28.51 -9.98 10.49
CA ARG A 384 -29.42 -9.75 11.61
C ARG A 384 -29.12 -10.71 12.76
N VAL A 385 -29.69 -10.46 13.94
CA VAL A 385 -29.86 -11.50 14.98
C VAL A 385 -31.31 -11.99 14.98
N ALA A 386 -31.50 -13.27 15.29
CA ALA A 386 -32.80 -13.91 15.40
C ALA A 386 -32.75 -15.06 16.42
N ALA A 387 -33.91 -15.59 16.82
CA ALA A 387 -33.99 -16.81 17.62
C ALA A 387 -33.18 -17.94 16.93
N CYS A 388 -32.45 -18.73 17.74
CA CYS A 388 -31.55 -19.75 17.22
C CYS A 388 -32.34 -20.98 16.72
N ASP A 389 -32.39 -21.15 15.40
CA ASP A 389 -33.14 -22.21 14.70
C ASP A 389 -32.24 -23.30 14.08
N GLY A 390 -30.91 -23.14 14.16
CA GLY A 390 -29.94 -24.07 13.57
C GLY A 390 -29.95 -24.12 12.03
N SER A 391 -30.68 -23.25 11.36
CA SER A 391 -30.80 -23.21 9.90
C SER A 391 -29.45 -22.90 9.21
N ARG A 392 -29.33 -23.21 7.91
CA ARG A 392 -28.10 -22.95 7.14
C ARG A 392 -27.70 -21.47 7.10
N ARG A 393 -28.63 -20.53 7.33
CA ARG A 393 -28.40 -19.07 7.44
C ARG A 393 -27.83 -18.63 8.80
N GLN A 394 -27.81 -19.51 9.81
CA GLN A 394 -27.21 -19.28 11.13
C GLN A 394 -25.92 -20.09 11.36
N ARG A 395 -25.53 -20.93 10.39
CA ARG A 395 -24.26 -21.65 10.42
C ARG A 395 -23.17 -20.75 9.87
N TRP A 396 -22.21 -20.41 10.74
CA TRP A 396 -21.07 -19.57 10.42
C TRP A 396 -19.76 -20.33 10.67
N SER A 397 -18.78 -20.10 9.80
CA SER A 397 -17.40 -20.53 9.96
C SER A 397 -16.51 -19.29 10.04
N LEU A 398 -15.82 -19.16 11.16
CA LEU A 398 -14.73 -18.21 11.37
C LEU A 398 -13.44 -18.93 10.95
N THR A 399 -12.72 -18.35 9.99
CA THR A 399 -11.53 -18.98 9.41
C THR A 399 -10.26 -18.26 9.85
N ASN A 400 -9.13 -18.99 9.96
CA ASN A 400 -7.81 -18.40 10.29
C ASN A 400 -7.36 -17.32 9.29
N ALA A 401 -7.97 -17.26 8.09
CA ALA A 401 -7.77 -16.19 7.11
C ALA A 401 -8.55 -14.89 7.43
N GLY A 402 -9.34 -14.87 8.51
CA GLY A 402 -10.20 -13.77 8.94
C GLY A 402 -11.57 -13.73 8.27
N GLN A 403 -11.98 -14.70 7.45
CA GLN A 403 -13.33 -14.68 6.88
C GLN A 403 -14.35 -15.21 7.89
N VAL A 404 -15.41 -14.42 8.12
CA VAL A 404 -16.66 -14.84 8.78
C VAL A 404 -17.65 -15.23 7.66
N SER A 405 -17.85 -16.54 7.48
CA SER A 405 -18.48 -17.10 6.28
C SER A 405 -19.68 -17.99 6.61
N THR A 406 -20.64 -18.08 5.68
CA THR A 406 -21.84 -18.92 5.77
C THR A 406 -22.22 -19.42 4.37
N ALA A 407 -23.18 -20.35 4.27
CA ALA A 407 -23.66 -20.89 2.99
C ALA A 407 -24.26 -19.83 2.04
N ARG A 408 -24.58 -18.63 2.54
CA ARG A 408 -25.06 -17.48 1.75
C ARG A 408 -23.95 -16.51 1.31
N GLY A 409 -22.70 -16.71 1.73
CA GLY A 409 -21.57 -15.82 1.45
C GLY A 409 -20.79 -15.42 2.71
N CYS A 410 -19.99 -14.36 2.60
CA CYS A 410 -19.12 -13.87 3.66
C CYS A 410 -19.60 -12.50 4.18
N LEU A 411 -19.39 -12.26 5.47
CA LEU A 411 -19.61 -10.97 6.10
C LEU A 411 -18.59 -9.97 5.54
N ARG A 412 -19.07 -8.83 5.05
CA ARG A 412 -18.27 -7.75 4.45
C ARG A 412 -18.64 -6.42 5.09
N GLN A 413 -17.67 -5.77 5.72
CA GLN A 413 -17.71 -4.34 5.98
C GLN A 413 -17.11 -3.62 4.77
N ASP A 414 -17.85 -2.74 4.11
CA ASP A 414 -17.21 -1.86 3.13
C ASP A 414 -16.22 -0.92 3.81
N ASP A 415 -15.17 -0.56 3.08
CA ASP A 415 -14.28 0.52 3.48
C ASP A 415 -15.09 1.80 3.77
N LEU A 416 -14.93 2.33 4.98
CA LEU A 416 -15.70 3.46 5.49
C LEU A 416 -15.47 4.77 4.72
N LEU A 417 -14.42 4.85 3.90
CA LEU A 417 -14.20 5.99 3.02
C LEU A 417 -15.11 5.97 1.77
N ARG A 418 -15.77 4.84 1.45
CA ARG A 418 -16.77 4.74 0.36
C ARG A 418 -18.06 5.50 0.72
N ARG A 419 -18.70 6.16 -0.26
CA ARG A 419 -19.88 7.05 -0.07
C ARG A 419 -21.07 6.43 0.67
N ARG A 420 -21.23 5.10 0.60
CA ARG A 420 -22.36 4.35 1.16
C ARG A 420 -21.87 3.06 1.84
N ALA A 421 -20.77 3.16 2.59
CA ALA A 421 -20.17 2.02 3.29
C ALA A 421 -21.18 1.31 4.21
N ARG A 422 -21.33 0.00 4.04
CA ARG A 422 -22.30 -0.83 4.78
C ARG A 422 -21.69 -2.17 5.18
N LEU A 423 -22.15 -2.68 6.32
CA LEU A 423 -22.05 -4.10 6.63
C LEU A 423 -23.08 -4.89 5.79
N ARG A 424 -22.64 -5.97 5.15
CA ARG A 424 -23.51 -6.90 4.42
C ARG A 424 -23.00 -8.33 4.42
N VAL A 425 -23.83 -9.26 3.98
CA VAL A 425 -23.37 -10.54 3.42
C VAL A 425 -23.15 -10.36 1.91
N ALA A 426 -22.00 -10.81 1.40
CA ALA A 426 -21.58 -10.71 0.00
C ALA A 426 -20.95 -12.03 -0.48
N ALA A 427 -20.71 -12.18 -1.79
CA ALA A 427 -19.91 -13.30 -2.29
C ALA A 427 -18.53 -13.33 -1.61
N CYS A 428 -18.08 -14.51 -1.19
CA CYS A 428 -16.80 -14.68 -0.50
C CYS A 428 -15.62 -14.36 -1.43
N ASP A 429 -14.75 -13.42 -1.01
CA ASP A 429 -13.53 -13.07 -1.71
C ASP A 429 -12.42 -12.78 -0.69
N ARG A 430 -11.38 -13.63 -0.67
CA ARG A 430 -10.21 -13.50 0.23
C ARG A 430 -9.31 -12.31 -0.11
N ARG A 431 -9.49 -11.73 -1.29
CA ARG A 431 -8.74 -10.56 -1.77
C ARG A 431 -9.30 -9.26 -1.22
N GLU A 432 -10.58 -9.23 -0.85
CA GLU A 432 -11.30 -8.06 -0.36
C GLU A 432 -10.90 -7.75 1.10
N PRO A 433 -10.23 -6.61 1.40
CA PRO A 433 -9.87 -6.24 2.76
C PRO A 433 -11.09 -6.14 3.68
N GLY A 434 -12.24 -5.69 3.16
CA GLY A 434 -13.50 -5.62 3.88
C GLY A 434 -14.12 -6.95 4.32
N GLN A 435 -13.55 -8.09 3.90
CA GLN A 435 -13.93 -9.44 4.37
C GLN A 435 -12.92 -10.04 5.36
N ARG A 436 -11.88 -9.29 5.74
CA ARG A 436 -10.93 -9.69 6.77
C ARG A 436 -11.41 -9.16 8.13
N TRP A 437 -11.84 -10.09 8.95
CA TRP A 437 -12.23 -9.88 10.34
C TRP A 437 -11.18 -10.47 11.27
N PHE A 438 -11.05 -9.88 12.43
CA PHE A 438 -10.18 -10.30 13.52
C PHE A 438 -11.06 -10.63 14.71
N HIS A 439 -10.76 -11.71 15.43
CA HIS A 439 -11.62 -12.16 16.50
C HIS A 439 -10.83 -12.82 17.62
N ALA A 440 -11.27 -12.59 18.85
CA ALA A 440 -10.85 -13.34 20.03
C ALA A 440 -12.06 -14.07 20.66
N VAL A 441 -12.99 -14.51 19.82
CA VAL A 441 -14.20 -15.25 20.19
C VAL A 441 -13.89 -16.67 20.62
N GLY A 442 -14.30 -17.03 21.84
CA GLY A 442 -14.15 -18.39 22.39
C GLY A 442 -15.25 -19.38 21.97
N ARG A 443 -15.06 -20.64 22.40
CA ARG A 443 -16.17 -21.58 22.63
C ARG A 443 -16.76 -21.24 24.00
N ALA A 444 -18.09 -21.11 24.09
CA ALA A 444 -18.75 -20.49 25.23
C ALA A 444 -18.37 -21.06 26.61
N ARG A 445 -18.04 -20.17 27.55
CA ARG A 445 -18.60 -20.28 28.92
C ARG A 445 -20.05 -19.76 28.88
N PRO A 446 -21.01 -20.39 29.55
CA PRO A 446 -22.38 -19.89 29.61
C PRO A 446 -22.43 -18.51 30.29
N PRO A 447 -23.45 -17.68 30.03
CA PRO A 447 -23.68 -16.50 30.86
C PRO A 447 -23.81 -16.93 32.32
N ALA A 448 -23.19 -16.17 33.24
CA ALA A 448 -23.56 -16.24 34.64
C ALA A 448 -25.06 -15.90 34.77
N PRO A 449 -25.79 -16.59 35.69
CA PRO A 449 -27.23 -16.43 35.85
C PRO A 449 -27.65 -15.00 36.24
#